data_AF-A0A4Q9MD46-F1
#
_entry.id   AF-A0A4Q9MD46-F1
#
_cell.length_a   1.000
_cell.length_b   1.000
_cell.length_c   1.000
_cell.angle_alpha   90.00
_cell.angle_beta   90.00
_cell.angle_gamma   90.00
#
_symmetry.space_group_name_H-M   'P 1'
#
loop_
_entity.id
_entity.type
_entity.pdbx_description
1 polymer ?
#
loop_
_entity_poly.entity_id
_entity_poly.type
_entity_poly.pdbx_seq_one_letter_code
_entity_poly.pdbx_strand_id
1 'polypeptide(L)'
;MVLHPLLACRESTRDVDYIHRSFEAEWIARGVTDAGARLLTCIKATARQYNLGADWMNACADRALPVSLDIYGRPQDPISCDALSATNVSLNTIYTSPGLVLVGVGWAWAVALKLVRYDKHDPHDVASILRLGCRQRNVQWTRTLLEAWLVSICGAMGYAAYSPWQMEATRQKMRHAISLAHSQDVAPHDPGLQAVRMY
;
A
#
# COMPACT_ATOMS: atom_id res chain seq x y z
N MET A 1 -1.86 -4.28 -4.53
CA MET A 1 -1.65 -5.20 -3.38
C MET A 1 -0.83 -4.52 -2.28
N VAL A 2 -0.85 -5.02 -1.03
CA VAL A 2 0.17 -4.68 0.00
C VAL A 2 1.08 -5.89 0.15
N LEU A 3 2.38 -5.70 0.02
CA LEU A 3 3.36 -6.77 0.13
C LEU A 3 3.70 -6.99 1.60
N HIS A 4 2.98 -7.92 2.26
CA HIS A 4 3.26 -8.33 3.63
C HIS A 4 3.19 -9.86 3.75
N PRO A 5 4.18 -10.53 4.38
CA PRO A 5 4.28 -12.00 4.38
C PRO A 5 3.07 -12.74 4.96
N LEU A 6 2.35 -12.10 5.88
CA LEU A 6 1.18 -12.67 6.56
C LEU A 6 -0.16 -12.26 5.96
N LEU A 7 -0.15 -11.52 4.85
CA LEU A 7 -1.37 -11.29 4.08
C LEU A 7 -1.56 -12.47 3.12
N ALA A 8 -2.74 -13.09 3.19
CA ALA A 8 -3.20 -14.01 2.15
C ALA A 8 -3.43 -13.18 0.87
N CYS A 9 -2.36 -13.02 0.10
CA CYS A 9 -2.34 -12.27 -1.13
C CYS A 9 -2.61 -13.19 -2.32
N ARG A 10 -2.94 -12.59 -3.46
CA ARG A 10 -3.16 -13.31 -4.72
C ARG A 10 -1.91 -14.12 -5.06
N GLU A 11 -2.10 -15.25 -5.74
CA GLU A 11 -1.01 -16.10 -6.23
C GLU A 11 -0.02 -15.33 -7.12
N SER A 12 -0.48 -14.28 -7.80
CA SER A 12 0.41 -13.34 -8.48
C SER A 12 -0.16 -11.91 -8.49
N THR A 13 0.74 -10.93 -8.37
CA THR A 13 0.57 -9.54 -8.82
C THR A 13 1.73 -9.27 -9.76
N ARG A 14 1.45 -8.79 -10.96
CA ARG A 14 2.51 -8.50 -11.95
C ARG A 14 2.80 -7.02 -12.07
N ASP A 15 1.94 -6.19 -11.50
CA ASP A 15 1.95 -4.73 -11.52
C ASP A 15 2.28 -4.16 -10.13
N VAL A 16 3.36 -3.38 -10.06
CA VAL A 16 3.83 -2.67 -8.87
C VAL A 16 3.74 -1.17 -9.14
N ASP A 17 2.84 -0.50 -8.42
CA ASP A 17 2.80 0.95 -8.42
C ASP A 17 3.88 1.49 -7.49
N TYR A 18 4.63 2.50 -7.95
CA TYR A 18 5.65 3.19 -7.14
C TYR A 18 5.49 4.71 -7.24
N ILE A 19 6.03 5.41 -6.25
CA ILE A 19 5.95 6.87 -6.16
C ILE A 19 7.19 7.49 -6.82
N HIS A 20 7.09 7.82 -8.10
CA HIS A 20 8.22 8.33 -8.89
C HIS A 20 8.62 9.73 -8.47
N ARG A 21 7.65 10.63 -8.27
CA ARG A 21 7.90 12.03 -7.89
C ARG A 21 8.70 12.15 -6.60
N SER A 22 8.44 11.28 -5.62
CA SER A 22 9.18 11.28 -4.35
C SER A 22 10.57 10.71 -4.50
N PHE A 23 10.71 9.63 -5.27
CA PHE A 23 12.02 9.07 -5.59
C PHE A 23 12.91 10.11 -6.27
N GLU A 24 12.41 10.79 -7.30
CA GLU A 24 13.17 11.85 -7.98
C GLU A 24 13.52 13.00 -7.04
N ALA A 25 12.55 13.50 -6.27
CA ALA A 25 12.78 14.61 -5.35
C ALA A 25 13.86 14.29 -4.30
N GLU A 26 13.86 13.07 -3.75
CA GLU A 26 14.87 12.61 -2.79
C GLU A 26 16.26 12.59 -3.40
N TRP A 27 16.41 12.05 -4.60
CA TRP A 27 17.71 11.94 -5.26
C TRP A 27 18.22 13.29 -5.78
N ILE A 28 17.34 14.16 -6.26
CA ILE A 28 17.69 15.55 -6.62
C ILE A 28 18.23 16.29 -5.40
N ALA A 29 17.60 16.14 -4.24
CA ALA A 29 18.09 16.74 -2.99
C ALA A 29 19.47 16.21 -2.57
N ARG A 30 19.86 15.02 -3.05
CA ARG A 30 21.18 14.40 -2.85
C ARG A 30 22.17 14.71 -3.99
N GLY A 31 21.81 15.57 -4.94
CA GLY A 31 22.66 15.98 -6.06
C GLY A 31 22.62 15.07 -7.30
N VAL A 32 21.70 14.08 -7.34
CA VAL A 32 21.54 13.17 -8.48
C VAL A 32 20.30 13.57 -9.27
N THR A 33 20.50 14.28 -10.38
CA THR A 33 19.42 14.90 -11.16
C THR A 33 18.78 13.98 -12.21
N ASP A 34 19.41 12.85 -12.54
CA ASP A 34 18.96 11.89 -13.55
C ASP A 34 18.46 10.56 -12.95
N ALA A 35 18.25 10.52 -11.62
CA ALA A 35 17.88 9.30 -10.90
C ALA A 35 16.58 8.66 -11.43
N GLY A 36 15.55 9.45 -11.74
CA GLY A 36 14.30 8.94 -12.28
C GLY A 36 14.48 8.26 -13.65
N ALA A 37 15.26 8.86 -14.55
CA ALA A 37 15.59 8.27 -15.85
C ALA A 37 16.39 6.97 -15.70
N ARG A 38 17.32 6.90 -14.73
CA ARG A 38 18.07 5.69 -14.39
C ARG A 38 17.14 4.59 -13.87
N LEU A 39 16.21 4.93 -12.97
CA LEU A 39 15.22 3.98 -12.46
C LEU A 39 14.35 3.42 -13.59
N LEU A 40 13.84 4.26 -14.48
CA LEU A 40 13.05 3.82 -15.64
C LEU A 40 13.86 2.89 -16.56
N THR A 41 15.16 3.15 -16.73
CA THR A 41 16.06 2.27 -17.49
C THR A 41 16.19 0.91 -16.81
N CYS A 42 16.37 0.87 -15.49
CA CYS A 42 16.43 -0.37 -14.71
C CYS A 42 15.12 -1.15 -14.76
N ILE A 43 13.97 -0.46 -14.67
CA ILE A 43 12.64 -1.08 -14.79
C ILE A 43 12.47 -1.76 -16.15
N LYS A 44 12.85 -1.09 -17.23
CA LYS A 44 12.78 -1.64 -18.59
C LYS A 44 13.76 -2.80 -18.80
N ALA A 45 14.98 -2.70 -18.27
CA ALA A 45 15.97 -3.76 -18.35
C ALA A 45 15.49 -5.02 -17.60
N THR A 46 14.94 -4.84 -16.40
CA THR A 46 14.33 -5.91 -15.59
C THR A 46 13.17 -6.56 -16.33
N ALA A 47 12.29 -5.75 -16.95
CA ALA A 47 11.18 -6.28 -17.73
C ALA A 47 11.66 -7.22 -18.85
N ARG A 48 12.70 -6.82 -19.59
CA ARG A 48 13.28 -7.63 -20.66
C ARG A 48 13.94 -8.90 -20.13
N GLN A 49 14.71 -8.79 -19.04
CA GLN A 49 15.45 -9.91 -18.48
C GLN A 49 14.54 -11.02 -17.92
N TYR A 50 13.43 -10.64 -17.30
CA TYR A 50 12.51 -11.58 -16.64
C TYR A 50 11.19 -11.79 -17.40
N ASN A 51 11.12 -11.33 -18.65
CA ASN A 51 9.92 -11.42 -19.49
C ASN A 51 8.65 -10.87 -18.79
N LEU A 52 8.79 -9.71 -18.14
CA LEU A 52 7.68 -9.01 -17.49
C LEU A 52 6.98 -8.08 -18.50
N GLY A 53 5.70 -7.80 -18.27
CA GLY A 53 4.95 -6.82 -19.05
C GLY A 53 5.57 -5.42 -18.97
N ALA A 54 5.32 -4.57 -19.96
CA ALA A 54 5.87 -3.20 -19.97
C ALA A 54 5.34 -2.31 -18.82
N ASP A 55 4.24 -2.71 -18.21
CA ASP A 55 3.54 -2.08 -17.10
C ASP A 55 3.80 -2.75 -15.74
N TRP A 56 4.76 -3.69 -15.68
CA TRP A 56 5.03 -4.45 -14.46
C TRP A 56 5.40 -3.59 -13.24
N MET A 57 6.04 -2.44 -13.49
CA MET A 57 6.30 -1.43 -12.48
C MET A 57 6.05 -0.05 -13.10
N ASN A 58 5.06 0.68 -12.57
CA ASN A 58 4.60 1.93 -13.17
C ASN A 58 4.31 3.01 -12.11
N ALA A 59 4.33 4.27 -12.54
CA ALA A 59 4.03 5.43 -11.69
C ALA A 59 2.82 6.22 -12.22
N CYS A 60 1.91 5.56 -12.96
CA CYS A 60 0.74 6.24 -13.51
C CYS A 60 -0.16 6.82 -12.41
N ALA A 61 -0.13 6.21 -11.22
CA ALA A 61 -0.85 6.66 -10.04
C ALA A 61 -0.40 8.04 -9.54
N ASP A 62 0.86 8.43 -9.73
CA ASP A 62 1.44 9.68 -9.19
C ASP A 62 0.62 10.93 -9.55
N ARG A 63 -0.03 10.93 -10.72
CA ARG A 63 -0.85 12.06 -11.18
C ARG A 63 -2.11 12.29 -10.34
N ALA A 64 -2.61 11.24 -9.69
CA ALA A 64 -3.84 11.28 -8.90
C ALA A 64 -3.59 11.21 -7.40
N LEU A 65 -2.35 10.96 -6.97
CA LEU A 65 -2.02 10.88 -5.54
C LEU A 65 -2.03 12.29 -4.91
N PRO A 66 -2.55 12.43 -3.68
CA PRO A 66 -2.60 13.71 -2.99
C PRO A 66 -1.20 14.28 -2.76
N VAL A 67 -1.13 15.61 -2.68
CA VAL A 67 0.06 16.37 -2.27
C VAL A 67 -0.35 17.21 -1.07
N SER A 68 0.51 17.27 -0.06
CA SER A 68 0.32 18.11 1.11
C SER A 68 1.34 19.24 1.12
N LEU A 69 1.17 20.22 2.01
CA LEU A 69 2.15 21.27 2.22
C LEU A 69 2.84 21.03 3.56
N ASP A 70 4.16 21.21 3.60
CA ASP A 70 4.92 21.22 4.84
C ASP A 70 4.63 22.50 5.66
N ILE A 71 5.22 22.61 6.85
CA ILE A 71 5.06 23.79 7.72
C ILE A 71 5.56 25.10 7.11
N TYR A 72 6.35 25.02 6.03
CA TYR A 72 6.88 26.17 5.28
C TYR A 72 6.08 26.42 3.99
N GLY A 73 4.96 25.72 3.78
CA GLY A 73 4.13 25.85 2.59
C GLY A 73 4.72 25.17 1.34
N ARG A 74 5.74 24.31 1.48
CA ARG A 74 6.35 23.59 0.36
C ARG A 74 5.59 22.30 0.08
N PRO A 75 5.36 21.95 -1.20
CA PRO A 75 4.77 20.66 -1.56
C PRO A 75 5.58 19.49 -1.01
N GLN A 76 4.90 18.56 -0.35
CA GLN A 76 5.47 17.30 0.13
C GLN A 76 4.52 16.15 -0.21
N ASP A 77 5.10 14.98 -0.46
CA ASP A 77 4.34 13.75 -0.68
C ASP A 77 4.00 13.09 0.66
N PRO A 78 2.72 13.11 1.09
CA PRO A 78 2.35 12.59 2.40
C PRO A 78 2.46 11.06 2.48
N ILE A 79 2.37 10.36 1.36
CA ILE A 79 2.48 8.89 1.29
C ILE A 79 3.93 8.49 1.42
N SER A 80 4.84 9.20 0.73
CA SER A 80 6.28 8.97 0.87
C SER A 80 6.77 9.34 2.26
N CYS A 81 6.28 10.44 2.85
CA CYS A 81 6.64 10.81 4.22
C CYS A 81 6.23 9.72 5.22
N ASP A 82 5.01 9.18 5.12
CA ASP A 82 4.55 8.08 5.97
C ASP A 82 5.36 6.79 5.72
N ALA A 83 5.58 6.44 4.45
CA ALA A 83 6.31 5.23 4.05
C ALA A 83 7.75 5.21 4.57
N LEU A 84 8.41 6.37 4.59
CA LEU A 84 9.79 6.52 5.06
C LEU A 84 9.90 6.79 6.57
N SER A 85 8.79 6.82 7.31
CA SER A 85 8.85 6.89 8.77
C SER A 85 9.62 5.69 9.35
N ALA A 86 10.41 5.91 10.41
CA ALA A 86 11.24 4.84 11.00
C ALA A 86 10.43 3.59 11.38
N THR A 87 9.22 3.80 11.90
CA THR A 87 8.28 2.72 12.23
C THR A 87 7.85 1.95 10.99
N ASN A 88 7.47 2.62 9.90
CA ASN A 88 7.04 1.95 8.68
C ASN A 88 8.18 1.23 7.99
N VAL A 89 9.37 1.84 7.91
CA VAL A 89 10.57 1.19 7.36
C VAL A 89 10.89 -0.10 8.11
N SER A 90 10.83 -0.09 9.44
CA SER A 90 11.04 -1.30 10.25
C SER A 90 10.02 -2.41 9.95
N LEU A 91 8.75 -2.05 9.76
CA LEU A 91 7.64 -3.02 9.62
C LEU A 91 7.38 -3.48 8.18
N ASN A 92 7.64 -2.61 7.19
CA ASN A 92 7.20 -2.79 5.80
C ASN A 92 8.36 -2.70 4.80
N THR A 93 9.61 -2.88 5.23
CA THR A 93 10.70 -3.14 4.26
C THR A 93 10.51 -4.50 3.63
N ILE A 94 10.38 -4.52 2.30
CA ILE A 94 10.12 -5.71 1.49
C ILE A 94 11.44 -6.31 1.00
N TYR A 95 12.40 -5.45 0.65
CA TYR A 95 13.67 -5.86 0.08
C TYR A 95 14.77 -4.85 0.39
N THR A 96 16.00 -5.32 0.52
CA THR A 96 17.19 -4.48 0.72
C THR A 96 18.35 -5.03 -0.09
N SER A 97 19.06 -4.13 -0.78
CA SER A 97 20.34 -4.39 -1.42
C SER A 97 21.24 -3.16 -1.34
N PRO A 98 22.54 -3.26 -1.67
CA PRO A 98 23.39 -2.08 -1.79
C PRO A 98 22.76 -1.04 -2.74
N GLY A 99 22.49 0.15 -2.22
CA GLY A 99 21.92 1.26 -3.00
C GLY A 99 20.41 1.21 -3.29
N LEU A 100 19.67 0.19 -2.83
CA LEU A 100 18.21 0.11 -3.02
C LEU A 100 17.51 -0.50 -1.81
N VAL A 101 16.48 0.18 -1.33
CA VAL A 101 15.55 -0.36 -0.33
C VAL A 101 14.15 -0.23 -0.90
N LEU A 102 13.39 -1.33 -0.88
CA LEU A 102 11.99 -1.33 -1.26
C LEU A 102 11.15 -1.32 0.01
N VAL A 103 10.41 -0.23 0.23
CA VAL A 103 9.54 -0.05 1.38
C VAL A 103 8.09 0.01 0.92
N GLY A 104 7.24 -0.82 1.50
CA GLY A 104 5.81 -0.78 1.29
C GLY A 104 5.18 0.43 1.97
N VAL A 105 4.14 1.00 1.35
CA VAL A 105 3.36 2.07 1.97
C VAL A 105 2.66 1.58 3.26
N GLY A 106 2.44 2.50 4.20
CA GLY A 106 1.72 2.19 5.43
C GLY A 106 0.32 1.62 5.15
N TRP A 107 -0.15 0.74 6.03
CA TRP A 107 -1.42 0.04 5.84
C TRP A 107 -2.62 0.97 5.72
N ALA A 108 -2.60 2.10 6.44
CA ALA A 108 -3.64 3.12 6.34
C ALA A 108 -3.73 3.69 4.92
N TRP A 109 -2.59 4.09 4.34
CA TRP A 109 -2.52 4.57 2.97
C TRP A 109 -2.95 3.51 1.96
N ALA A 110 -2.50 2.28 2.14
CA ALA A 110 -2.90 1.19 1.27
C ALA A 110 -4.42 0.96 1.27
N VAL A 111 -5.07 1.10 2.43
CA VAL A 111 -6.53 1.01 2.56
C VAL A 111 -7.20 2.25 1.97
N ALA A 112 -6.76 3.45 2.33
CA ALA A 112 -7.32 4.72 1.86
C ALA A 112 -7.35 4.83 0.33
N LEU A 113 -6.22 4.56 -0.32
CA LEU A 113 -6.10 4.60 -1.78
C LEU A 113 -7.00 3.56 -2.47
N LYS A 114 -7.14 2.38 -1.87
CA LYS A 114 -8.04 1.33 -2.37
C LYS A 114 -9.50 1.63 -2.14
N LEU A 115 -9.86 2.39 -1.09
CA LEU A 115 -11.25 2.82 -0.90
C LEU A 115 -11.69 3.87 -1.93
N VAL A 116 -10.76 4.69 -2.44
CA VAL A 116 -11.08 5.63 -3.53
C VAL A 116 -11.50 4.88 -4.78
N ARG A 117 -10.65 3.95 -5.26
CA ARG A 117 -10.94 3.14 -6.46
C ARG A 117 -12.03 2.10 -6.18
N TYR A 118 -11.81 1.26 -5.18
CA TYR A 118 -12.66 0.17 -4.70
C TYR A 118 -13.23 -0.69 -5.83
N ASP A 119 -12.33 -1.18 -6.68
CA ASP A 119 -12.67 -1.93 -7.89
C ASP A 119 -11.93 -3.27 -7.95
N LYS A 120 -12.50 -4.22 -8.71
CA LYS A 120 -12.00 -5.58 -8.95
C LYS A 120 -11.68 -6.33 -7.66
N HIS A 121 -10.44 -6.23 -7.21
CA HIS A 121 -9.91 -6.97 -6.07
C HIS A 121 -9.62 -6.10 -4.85
N ASP A 122 -9.78 -4.76 -4.97
CA ASP A 122 -9.60 -3.84 -3.85
C ASP A 122 -10.43 -4.21 -2.61
N PRO A 123 -11.70 -4.69 -2.72
CA PRO A 123 -12.46 -5.09 -1.54
C PRO A 123 -11.76 -6.20 -0.74
N HIS A 124 -11.17 -7.19 -1.43
CA HIS A 124 -10.48 -8.31 -0.79
C HIS A 124 -9.08 -7.93 -0.29
N ASP A 125 -8.36 -7.07 -1.02
CA ASP A 125 -7.08 -6.51 -0.56
C ASP A 125 -7.29 -5.74 0.76
N VAL A 126 -8.32 -4.87 0.83
CA VAL A 126 -8.67 -4.12 2.05
C VAL A 126 -9.08 -5.08 3.16
N ALA A 127 -9.97 -6.04 2.88
CA ALA A 127 -10.41 -7.03 3.87
C ALA A 127 -9.24 -7.84 4.45
N SER A 128 -8.25 -8.19 3.63
CA SER A 128 -7.05 -8.91 4.07
C SER A 128 -6.20 -8.09 5.03
N ILE A 129 -6.01 -6.79 4.74
CA ILE A 129 -5.30 -5.86 5.63
C ILE A 129 -6.05 -5.72 6.97
N LEU A 130 -7.38 -5.57 6.92
CA LEU A 130 -8.20 -5.48 8.14
C LEU A 130 -8.08 -6.76 8.97
N ARG A 131 -8.18 -7.94 8.35
CA ARG A 131 -8.04 -9.22 9.03
C ARG A 131 -6.66 -9.39 9.69
N LEU A 132 -5.60 -8.95 9.02
CA LEU A 132 -4.27 -8.95 9.62
C LEU A 132 -4.20 -8.03 10.85
N GLY A 133 -4.86 -6.87 10.80
CA GLY A 133 -5.04 -6.00 11.96
C GLY A 133 -5.76 -6.67 13.13
N CYS A 134 -6.81 -7.47 12.85
CA CYS A 134 -7.47 -8.29 13.87
C CYS A 134 -6.48 -9.30 14.47
N ARG A 135 -5.75 -10.05 13.64
CA ARG A 135 -4.87 -11.14 14.09
C ARG A 135 -3.65 -10.65 14.87
N GLN A 136 -2.99 -9.59 14.41
CA GLN A 136 -1.74 -9.13 15.01
C GLN A 136 -1.92 -8.12 16.15
N ARG A 137 -3.00 -7.33 16.09
CA ARG A 137 -3.20 -6.19 17.01
C ARG A 137 -4.53 -6.28 17.77
N ASN A 138 -5.25 -7.39 17.64
CA ASN A 138 -6.55 -7.62 18.26
C ASN A 138 -7.56 -6.49 17.99
N VAL A 139 -7.47 -5.87 16.81
CA VAL A 139 -8.34 -4.75 16.45
C VAL A 139 -9.74 -5.27 16.13
N GLN A 140 -10.75 -4.72 16.79
CA GLN A 140 -12.15 -4.99 16.49
C GLN A 140 -12.68 -3.90 15.55
N TRP A 141 -12.59 -4.15 14.25
CA TRP A 141 -12.92 -3.13 13.25
C TRP A 141 -14.41 -2.81 13.24
N THR A 142 -14.71 -1.57 13.60
CA THR A 142 -16.00 -0.94 13.30
C THR A 142 -15.81 0.10 12.19
N ARG A 143 -16.89 0.46 11.50
CA ARG A 143 -16.86 1.54 10.50
C ARG A 143 -16.31 2.84 11.09
N THR A 144 -16.74 3.20 12.30
CA THR A 144 -16.26 4.42 12.99
C THR A 144 -14.77 4.35 13.31
N LEU A 145 -14.28 3.21 13.80
CA LEU A 145 -12.86 3.03 14.11
C LEU A 145 -11.98 3.11 12.85
N LEU A 146 -12.40 2.43 11.78
CA LEU A 146 -11.71 2.47 10.49
C LEU A 146 -11.68 3.90 9.92
N GLU A 147 -12.82 4.60 9.95
CA GLU A 147 -12.92 5.99 9.52
C GLU A 147 -12.00 6.91 10.33
N ALA A 148 -12.02 6.82 11.66
CA ALA A 148 -11.17 7.63 12.53
C ALA A 148 -9.68 7.37 12.26
N TRP A 149 -9.29 6.11 12.09
CA TRP A 149 -7.92 5.72 11.78
C TRP A 149 -7.44 6.28 10.43
N LEU A 150 -8.29 6.22 9.39
CA LEU A 150 -7.93 6.78 8.08
C LEU A 150 -7.89 8.31 8.11
N VAL A 151 -8.81 8.97 8.81
CA VAL A 151 -8.79 10.44 8.94
C VAL A 151 -7.54 10.90 9.69
N SER A 152 -7.10 10.18 10.73
CA SER A 152 -5.92 10.58 11.50
C SER A 152 -4.61 10.42 10.73
N ILE A 153 -4.47 9.36 9.92
CA ILE A 153 -3.22 9.07 9.20
C ILE A 153 -3.22 9.63 7.78
N CYS A 154 -4.33 9.50 7.07
CA CYS A 154 -4.44 9.86 5.66
C CYS A 154 -5.15 11.20 5.48
N GLY A 155 -4.87 12.19 6.34
CA GLY A 155 -5.53 13.50 6.33
C GLY A 155 -5.45 14.22 4.98
N ALA A 156 -4.36 14.03 4.23
CA ALA A 156 -4.19 14.62 2.89
C ALA A 156 -5.14 14.05 1.82
N MET A 157 -5.90 12.99 2.11
CA MET A 157 -7.02 12.54 1.28
C MET A 157 -8.20 13.53 1.27
N GLY A 158 -8.21 14.51 2.18
CA GLY A 158 -9.19 15.59 2.18
C GLY A 158 -10.59 15.15 2.59
N TYR A 159 -10.71 14.14 3.46
CA TYR A 159 -12.02 13.61 3.90
C TYR A 159 -12.97 14.70 4.43
N ALA A 160 -12.44 15.75 5.07
CA ALA A 160 -13.22 16.87 5.57
C ALA A 160 -13.90 17.70 4.46
N ALA A 161 -13.36 17.66 3.23
CA ALA A 161 -13.92 18.36 2.07
C ALA A 161 -14.90 17.48 1.27
N TYR A 162 -15.11 16.23 1.66
CA TYR A 162 -16.06 15.35 0.96
C TYR A 162 -17.48 15.84 1.21
N SER A 163 -18.28 15.87 0.15
CA SER A 163 -19.72 16.04 0.31
C SER A 163 -20.33 14.86 1.11
N PRO A 164 -21.50 15.06 1.75
CA PRO A 164 -22.12 14.01 2.55
C PRO A 164 -22.32 12.68 1.80
N TRP A 165 -22.67 12.73 0.51
CA TRP A 165 -22.86 11.53 -0.30
C TRP A 165 -21.55 10.81 -0.63
N GLN A 166 -20.46 11.54 -0.91
CA GLN A 166 -19.13 10.94 -1.15
C GLN A 166 -18.64 10.23 0.10
N MET A 167 -18.85 10.87 1.27
CA MET A 167 -18.46 10.28 2.53
C MET A 167 -19.31 9.04 2.84
N GLU A 168 -20.62 9.08 2.61
CA GLU A 168 -21.45 7.88 2.84
C GLU A 168 -21.10 6.74 1.88
N ALA A 169 -20.83 7.02 0.60
CA ALA A 169 -20.33 6.00 -0.34
C ALA A 169 -19.02 5.37 0.16
N THR A 170 -18.10 6.18 0.69
CA THR A 170 -16.85 5.68 1.30
C THR A 170 -17.13 4.81 2.54
N ARG A 171 -18.08 5.21 3.39
CA ARG A 171 -18.51 4.42 4.56
C ARG A 171 -19.17 3.11 4.17
N GLN A 172 -19.92 3.05 3.08
CA GLN A 172 -20.48 1.79 2.58
C GLN A 172 -19.37 0.83 2.14
N LYS A 173 -18.33 1.32 1.45
CA LYS A 173 -17.14 0.53 1.10
C LYS A 173 -16.43 0.01 2.35
N MET A 174 -16.27 0.83 3.39
CA MET A 174 -15.72 0.40 4.69
C MET A 174 -16.53 -0.74 5.33
N ARG A 175 -17.86 -0.59 5.42
CA ARG A 175 -18.74 -1.63 5.98
C ARG A 175 -18.62 -2.94 5.20
N HIS A 176 -18.61 -2.86 3.87
CA HIS A 176 -18.45 -4.01 3.01
C HIS A 176 -17.10 -4.72 3.25
N ALA A 177 -15.98 -3.99 3.25
CA ALA A 177 -14.67 -4.58 3.49
C ALA A 177 -14.54 -5.21 4.90
N ILE A 178 -15.15 -4.59 5.92
CA ILE A 178 -15.23 -5.15 7.28
C ILE A 178 -16.02 -6.45 7.27
N SER A 179 -17.17 -6.50 6.59
CA SER A 179 -17.96 -7.74 6.46
C SER A 179 -17.15 -8.86 5.79
N LEU A 180 -16.42 -8.55 4.71
CA LEU A 180 -15.52 -9.49 4.04
C LEU A 180 -14.37 -9.97 4.95
N ALA A 181 -13.84 -9.10 5.80
CA ALA A 181 -12.76 -9.45 6.73
C ALA A 181 -13.23 -10.54 7.71
N HIS A 182 -14.45 -10.41 8.25
CA HIS A 182 -15.06 -11.36 9.19
C HIS A 182 -15.59 -12.63 8.50
N SER A 183 -16.14 -12.53 7.29
CA SER A 183 -16.78 -13.66 6.60
C SER A 183 -15.78 -14.73 6.13
N GLN A 184 -14.51 -14.36 5.99
CA GLN A 184 -13.43 -15.26 5.55
C GLN A 184 -12.65 -15.89 6.72
N ASP A 185 -13.16 -15.84 7.96
CA ASP A 185 -12.58 -16.59 9.11
C ASP A 185 -13.03 -18.07 9.14
N VAL A 186 -13.48 -18.64 8.02
CA VAL A 186 -13.76 -20.07 7.90
C VAL A 186 -12.47 -20.83 7.52
N ALA A 187 -12.00 -21.60 8.51
CA ALA A 187 -10.93 -22.60 8.58
C ALA A 187 -9.46 -22.10 8.66
N PRO A 188 -8.74 -22.43 9.74
CA PRO A 188 -7.28 -22.45 9.70
C PRO A 188 -6.83 -23.59 8.79
N HIS A 189 -6.06 -23.28 7.76
CA HIS A 189 -5.20 -24.28 7.15
C HIS A 189 -4.10 -24.56 8.17
N ASP A 190 -4.23 -25.65 8.90
CA ASP A 190 -3.19 -26.18 9.78
C ASP A 190 -2.02 -26.67 8.88
N PRO A 191 -0.80 -26.10 8.96
CA PRO A 191 0.36 -26.64 8.26
C PRO A 191 1.06 -27.75 9.07
N GLY A 192 0.42 -28.27 10.13
CA GLY A 192 0.94 -29.39 10.91
C GLY A 192 0.80 -30.73 10.18
N LEU A 193 1.95 -31.36 9.90
CA LEU A 193 2.15 -32.75 9.47
C LEU A 193 1.99 -33.07 7.97
N GLN A 194 2.88 -32.52 7.13
CA GLN A 194 3.47 -33.37 6.10
C GLN A 194 4.74 -34.00 6.67
N ALA A 195 4.62 -35.28 6.99
CA ALA A 195 5.73 -36.12 7.45
C ALA A 195 6.88 -36.07 6.44
N VAL A 196 8.06 -35.75 6.95
CA VAL A 196 9.34 -36.08 6.30
C VAL A 196 9.34 -37.59 6.06
N ARG A 197 9.13 -38.02 4.82
CA ARG A 197 9.54 -39.36 4.37
C ARG A 197 10.92 -39.21 3.78
N MET A 198 11.92 -39.57 4.58
CA MET A 198 13.23 -39.96 4.06
C MET A 198 13.06 -41.25 3.26
N TYR A 199 13.44 -41.21 1.99
CA TYR A 199 14.11 -42.30 1.28
C TYR A 199 15.08 -41.65 0.28
#